data_AF-A0A3B8WF08-F1
#
_entry.id   AF-A0A3B8WF08-F1
#
_cell.length_a   1.000
_cell.length_b   1.000
_cell.length_c   1.000
_cell.angle_alpha   90.00
_cell.angle_beta   90.00
_cell.angle_gamma   90.00
#
_symmetry.space_group_name_H-M   'P 1'
#
loop_
_entity.id
_entity.type
_entity.pdbx_description
1 polymer ?
#
loop_
_entity_poly.entity_id
_entity_poly.type
_entity_poly.pdbx_seq_one_letter_code
_entity_poly.pdbx_strand_id
1 'polypeptide(L)'
;MNLNQARASLNTILLIAGALITGPALAEQASSQNTETLYLQQCAACHGPDRLGGMGPALLPENLGRLKKAEAERVIREGRPATQMAGYKTILNDQQIAELTDFIYQPPSHELKWGEAEIRSSREVSHPQGSLPDEPVFEADLMNLFLVVEIGDHHVTLLDGDKMEPIHRFPSR
;
A
#
# COMPACT_ATOMS: atom_id res chain seq x y z
N MET A 1 28.67 89.03 7.29
CA MET A 1 27.29 88.57 7.52
C MET A 1 27.29 87.83 8.86
N ASN A 2 26.52 88.37 9.81
CA ASN A 2 26.12 87.95 11.18
C ASN A 2 26.60 86.60 11.73
N LEU A 3 27.16 86.52 12.96
CA LEU A 3 26.50 86.61 14.29
C LEU A 3 25.49 85.47 14.55
N ASN A 4 25.78 84.64 15.57
CA ASN A 4 24.90 84.08 16.62
C ASN A 4 25.24 82.61 16.96
N GLN A 5 25.67 82.30 18.20
CA GLN A 5 24.85 81.92 19.39
C GLN A 5 24.05 80.62 19.13
N ALA A 6 23.92 79.60 19.99
CA ALA A 6 23.88 79.47 21.45
C ALA A 6 24.12 77.97 21.78
N ARG A 7 24.92 77.60 22.79
CA ARG A 7 24.56 77.25 24.19
C ARG A 7 23.39 76.25 24.41
N ALA A 8 23.71 75.30 25.30
CA ALA A 8 22.83 74.57 26.24
C ALA A 8 21.98 73.43 25.68
N SER A 9 21.69 72.32 26.36
CA SER A 9 22.15 71.68 27.60
C SER A 9 21.48 70.28 27.62
N LEU A 10 22.06 69.35 28.39
CA LEU A 10 21.53 68.01 28.69
C LEU A 10 20.08 68.03 29.24
N ASN A 11 19.27 67.03 28.88
CA ASN A 11 18.32 66.33 29.77
C ASN A 11 17.72 65.05 29.13
N THR A 12 18.26 63.89 29.53
CA THR A 12 17.59 62.84 30.34
C THR A 12 16.13 62.41 30.03
N ILE A 13 15.99 61.11 29.71
CA ILE A 13 14.87 60.15 29.96
C ILE A 13 13.66 60.13 29.00
N LEU A 14 13.39 58.99 28.32
CA LEU A 14 12.39 57.96 28.73
C LEU A 14 12.27 56.81 27.69
N LEU A 15 12.30 55.58 28.19
CA LEU A 15 12.04 54.31 27.49
C LEU A 15 10.59 54.22 26.99
N ILE A 16 10.39 53.77 25.74
CA ILE A 16 9.18 53.02 25.36
C ILE A 16 9.60 51.79 24.54
N ALA A 17 9.47 50.64 25.18
CA ALA A 17 9.56 49.32 24.59
C ALA A 17 8.30 49.04 23.75
N GLY A 18 8.49 48.59 22.52
CA GLY A 18 7.43 48.12 21.63
C GLY A 18 7.95 46.99 20.77
N ALA A 19 8.39 45.90 21.41
CA ALA A 19 8.75 44.67 20.70
C ALA A 19 7.44 43.99 20.25
N LEU A 20 7.16 44.05 18.94
CA LEU A 20 6.13 43.23 18.34
C LEU A 20 6.46 41.76 18.60
N ILE A 21 5.55 41.08 19.30
CA ILE A 21 5.57 39.63 19.46
C ILE A 21 5.19 39.04 18.10
N THR A 22 6.18 38.80 17.25
CA THR A 22 6.06 37.85 16.15
C THR A 22 6.02 36.45 16.78
N GLY A 23 4.81 35.96 17.04
CA GLY A 23 4.62 34.56 17.40
C GLY A 23 5.14 33.68 16.26
N PRO A 24 5.95 32.65 16.54
CA PRO A 24 6.28 31.68 15.52
C PRO A 24 4.99 30.97 15.14
N ALA A 25 4.50 31.22 13.93
CA ALA A 25 3.61 30.29 13.26
C ALA A 25 4.41 28.99 13.12
N LEU A 26 4.18 28.05 14.03
CA LEU A 26 4.50 26.65 13.81
C LEU A 26 3.62 26.21 12.65
N ALA A 27 4.11 26.46 11.43
CA ALA A 27 3.65 25.72 10.27
C ALA A 27 3.92 24.25 10.61
N GLU A 28 2.86 23.49 10.83
CA GLU A 28 2.90 22.04 10.88
C GLU A 28 3.60 21.61 9.59
N GLN A 29 4.90 21.29 9.67
CA GLN A 29 5.61 20.65 8.58
C GLN A 29 5.04 19.22 8.53
N ALA A 30 3.87 19.09 7.91
CA ALA A 30 3.39 17.82 7.41
C ALA A 30 4.53 17.30 6.52
N SER A 31 5.23 16.28 7.00
CA SER A 31 6.29 15.65 6.23
C SER A 31 5.66 15.25 4.92
N SER A 32 6.06 15.90 3.82
CA SER A 32 5.62 15.55 2.47
C SER A 32 6.30 14.24 2.08
N GLN A 33 5.93 13.16 2.77
CA GLN A 33 6.30 11.82 2.34
C GLN A 33 5.68 11.63 0.96
N ASN A 34 6.52 11.26 0.01
CA ASN A 34 6.09 10.93 -1.34
C ASN A 34 5.01 9.83 -1.28
N THR A 35 3.89 10.04 -1.98
CA THR A 35 2.72 9.15 -1.94
C THR A 35 3.04 7.72 -2.39
N GLU A 36 3.97 7.54 -3.35
CA GLU A 36 4.39 6.20 -3.79
C GLU A 36 5.16 5.48 -2.69
N THR A 37 6.04 6.19 -1.97
CA THR A 37 6.74 5.66 -0.80
C THR A 37 5.75 5.26 0.29
N LEU A 38 4.74 6.09 0.54
CA LEU A 38 3.70 5.79 1.51
C LEU A 38 2.89 4.55 1.10
N TYR A 39 2.53 4.43 -0.18
CA TYR A 39 1.86 3.26 -0.73
C TYR A 39 2.69 1.98 -0.55
N LEU A 40 4.00 2.04 -0.83
CA LEU A 40 4.90 0.90 -0.65
C LEU A 40 4.97 0.43 0.82
N GLN A 41 4.95 1.38 1.76
CA GLN A 41 5.01 1.07 3.18
C GLN A 41 3.71 0.49 3.73
N GLN A 42 2.56 1.01 3.27
CA GLN A 42 1.28 0.74 3.92
C GLN A 42 0.39 -0.24 3.14
N CYS A 43 0.51 -0.28 1.82
CA CYS A 43 -0.48 -0.93 0.94
C CYS A 43 0.13 -2.09 0.13
N ALA A 44 1.39 -1.96 -0.32
CA ALA A 44 1.99 -2.87 -1.29
C ALA A 44 2.13 -4.32 -0.81
N ALA A 45 2.22 -4.56 0.50
CA ALA A 45 2.27 -5.92 1.06
C ALA A 45 1.04 -6.76 0.68
N CYS A 46 -0.13 -6.12 0.55
CA CYS A 46 -1.37 -6.80 0.15
C CYS A 46 -1.69 -6.57 -1.33
N HIS A 47 -1.46 -5.35 -1.84
CA HIS A 47 -1.92 -4.92 -3.17
C HIS A 47 -0.84 -4.92 -4.25
N GLY A 48 0.37 -5.37 -3.91
CA GLY A 48 1.54 -5.38 -4.79
C GLY A 48 2.17 -3.99 -4.97
N PRO A 49 3.48 -3.91 -5.23
CA PRO A 49 4.19 -2.64 -5.43
C PRO A 49 3.65 -1.85 -6.62
N ASP A 50 3.21 -2.54 -7.67
CA ASP A 50 2.69 -1.95 -8.90
C ASP A 50 1.15 -1.83 -8.92
N ARG A 51 0.49 -2.02 -7.76
CA ARG A 51 -0.98 -2.04 -7.62
C ARG A 51 -1.69 -3.17 -8.38
N LEU A 52 -0.95 -4.19 -8.81
CA LEU A 52 -1.48 -5.34 -9.58
C LEU A 52 -2.19 -6.39 -8.71
N GLY A 53 -2.24 -6.18 -7.40
CA GLY A 53 -2.86 -7.12 -6.47
C GLY A 53 -1.89 -8.20 -5.99
N GLY A 54 -2.36 -8.96 -5.02
CA GLY A 54 -1.64 -10.04 -4.34
C GLY A 54 -2.63 -10.74 -3.43
N MET A 55 -2.46 -10.60 -2.11
CA MET A 55 -3.49 -11.00 -1.15
C MET A 55 -4.76 -10.12 -1.26
N GLY A 56 -4.56 -8.82 -1.52
CA GLY A 56 -5.61 -7.87 -1.83
C GLY A 56 -5.84 -7.72 -3.34
N PRO A 57 -6.98 -7.20 -3.78
CA PRO A 57 -7.28 -6.97 -5.19
C PRO A 57 -6.34 -5.93 -5.82
N ALA A 58 -6.21 -5.94 -7.15
CA ALA A 58 -5.54 -4.87 -7.88
C ALA A 58 -6.23 -3.50 -7.64
N LEU A 59 -5.42 -2.45 -7.51
CA LEU A 59 -5.85 -1.07 -7.23
C LEU A 59 -5.57 -0.16 -8.43
N LEU A 60 -6.04 -0.58 -9.59
CA LEU A 60 -6.04 0.20 -10.82
C LEU A 60 -7.43 0.77 -11.12
N PRO A 61 -7.53 1.88 -11.88
CA PRO A 61 -8.82 2.51 -12.20
C PRO A 61 -9.84 1.53 -12.78
N GLU A 62 -9.40 0.62 -13.64
CA GLU A 62 -10.23 -0.39 -14.30
C GLU A 62 -10.79 -1.41 -13.30
N ASN A 63 -10.00 -1.80 -12.31
CA ASN A 63 -10.42 -2.70 -11.22
C ASN A 63 -11.34 -2.01 -10.21
N LEU A 64 -11.17 -0.70 -10.03
CA LEU A 64 -11.92 0.10 -9.08
C LEU A 64 -13.22 0.68 -9.67
N GLY A 65 -13.56 0.42 -10.93
CA GLY A 65 -14.64 1.12 -11.64
C GLY A 65 -16.04 1.12 -10.98
N ARG A 66 -16.31 0.19 -10.05
CA ARG A 66 -17.56 0.15 -9.26
C ARG A 66 -17.46 0.90 -7.92
N LEU A 67 -16.25 1.09 -7.41
CA LEU A 67 -15.95 1.83 -6.20
C LEU A 67 -15.79 3.30 -6.58
N LYS A 68 -16.49 4.21 -5.90
CA LYS A 68 -16.31 5.65 -6.13
C LYS A 68 -15.13 6.16 -5.30
N LYS A 69 -14.44 7.20 -5.76
CA LYS A 69 -13.31 7.81 -5.02
C LYS A 69 -13.61 8.09 -3.54
N ALA A 70 -14.73 8.73 -3.24
CA ALA A 70 -15.12 9.02 -1.85
C ALA A 70 -15.33 7.75 -1.00
N GLU A 71 -15.79 6.66 -1.63
CA GLU A 71 -15.92 5.38 -0.94
C GLU A 71 -14.56 4.70 -0.75
N ALA A 72 -13.66 4.81 -1.72
CA ALA A 72 -12.29 4.33 -1.60
C ALA A 72 -11.53 5.06 -0.48
N GLU A 73 -11.70 6.39 -0.38
CA GLU A 73 -11.14 7.18 0.72
C GLU A 73 -11.65 6.68 2.08
N ARG A 74 -12.97 6.44 2.18
CA ARG A 74 -13.57 5.86 3.39
C ARG A 74 -13.01 4.48 3.71
N VAL A 75 -12.80 3.62 2.70
CA VAL A 75 -12.19 2.29 2.89
C VAL A 75 -10.74 2.40 3.36
N ILE A 76 -9.94 3.32 2.82
CA ILE A 76 -8.55 3.54 3.29
C ILE A 76 -8.58 4.04 4.75
N ARG A 77 -9.49 4.94 5.08
CA ARG A 77 -9.63 5.53 6.41
C ARG A 77 -10.11 4.52 7.46
N GLU A 78 -11.19 3.81 7.18
CA GLU A 78 -11.95 3.01 8.14
C GLU A 78 -11.70 1.51 8.02
N GLY A 79 -11.10 1.07 6.91
CA GLY A 79 -10.98 -0.33 6.55
C GLY A 79 -12.28 -0.86 5.94
N ARG A 80 -12.32 -2.18 5.73
CA ARG A 80 -13.49 -2.86 5.18
C ARG A 80 -13.91 -4.01 6.10
N PRO A 81 -15.13 -3.95 6.70
CA PRO A 81 -15.61 -4.97 7.62
C PRO A 81 -15.54 -6.38 7.03
N ALA A 82 -15.25 -7.36 7.88
CA ALA A 82 -15.12 -8.77 7.51
C ALA A 82 -14.07 -9.04 6.41
N THR A 83 -13.04 -8.21 6.31
CA THR A 83 -11.87 -8.42 5.45
C THR A 83 -10.58 -8.09 6.19
N GLN A 84 -9.45 -8.50 5.62
CA GLN A 84 -8.12 -8.15 6.13
C GLN A 84 -7.71 -6.69 5.81
N MET A 85 -8.55 -5.92 5.09
CA MET A 85 -8.26 -4.52 4.79
C MET A 85 -8.53 -3.65 6.03
N ALA A 86 -7.47 -3.39 6.78
CA ALA A 86 -7.49 -2.53 7.96
C ALA A 86 -7.74 -1.05 7.59
N GLY A 87 -8.20 -0.27 8.58
CA GLY A 87 -8.33 1.18 8.46
C GLY A 87 -7.09 1.90 8.93
N TYR A 88 -6.67 2.93 8.20
CA TYR A 88 -5.40 3.61 8.41
C TYR A 88 -5.53 4.97 9.13
N LYS A 89 -6.74 5.38 9.54
CA LYS A 89 -6.99 6.67 10.21
C LYS A 89 -6.19 6.95 11.48
N THR A 90 -5.61 5.92 12.11
CA THR A 90 -4.80 6.08 13.33
C THR A 90 -3.32 6.32 13.04
N ILE A 91 -2.88 6.10 11.81
CA ILE A 91 -1.47 6.22 11.40
C ILE A 91 -1.27 7.14 10.19
N LEU A 92 -2.32 7.43 9.42
CA LEU A 92 -2.32 8.38 8.31
C LEU A 92 -3.22 9.57 8.62
N ASN A 93 -2.76 10.76 8.25
CA ASN A 93 -3.59 11.97 8.31
C ASN A 93 -4.52 12.08 7.08
N ASP A 94 -5.46 13.04 7.12
CA ASP A 94 -6.46 13.23 6.07
C ASP A 94 -5.86 13.51 4.70
N GLN A 95 -4.77 14.29 4.65
CA GLN A 95 -4.08 14.61 3.41
C GLN A 95 -3.44 13.37 2.79
N GLN A 96 -2.74 12.56 3.59
CA GLN A 96 -2.13 11.30 3.13
C GLN A 96 -3.16 10.30 2.60
N ILE A 97 -4.32 10.21 3.26
CA ILE A 97 -5.42 9.35 2.81
C ILE A 97 -5.98 9.84 1.46
N ALA A 98 -6.17 11.15 1.31
CA ALA A 98 -6.62 11.74 0.05
C ALA A 98 -5.60 11.52 -1.08
N GLU A 99 -4.30 11.73 -0.82
CA GLU A 99 -3.23 11.49 -1.78
C GLU A 99 -3.15 10.02 -2.22
N LEU A 100 -3.24 9.06 -1.29
CA LEU A 100 -3.30 7.63 -1.61
C LEU A 100 -4.55 7.28 -2.41
N THR A 101 -5.69 7.90 -2.08
CA THR A 101 -6.94 7.73 -2.83
C THR A 101 -6.77 8.21 -4.26
N ASP A 102 -6.17 9.38 -4.48
CA ASP A 102 -5.91 9.87 -5.83
C ASP A 102 -4.92 8.99 -6.57
N PHE A 103 -3.87 8.52 -5.91
CA PHE A 103 -2.86 7.64 -6.47
C PHE A 103 -3.46 6.36 -7.04
N ILE A 104 -4.35 5.66 -6.31
CA ILE A 104 -4.94 4.39 -6.80
C ILE A 104 -5.89 4.57 -8.00
N TYR A 105 -6.34 5.80 -8.29
CA TYR A 105 -7.11 6.12 -9.50
C TYR A 105 -6.26 6.72 -10.63
N GLN A 106 -4.94 6.82 -10.47
CA GLN A 106 -4.06 7.15 -11.59
C GLN A 106 -3.85 5.92 -12.47
N PRO A 107 -3.89 6.08 -13.81
CA PRO A 107 -3.49 5.03 -14.73
C PRO A 107 -2.07 4.51 -14.41
N PRO A 108 -1.75 3.26 -14.77
CA PRO A 108 -0.38 2.77 -14.73
C PRO A 108 0.58 3.71 -15.48
N SER A 109 1.82 3.86 -14.98
CA SER A 109 2.85 4.69 -15.62
C SER A 109 3.33 4.14 -16.97
N HIS A 110 3.04 2.86 -17.23
CA HIS A 110 3.37 2.15 -18.45
C HIS A 110 2.26 1.18 -18.82
N GLU A 111 2.16 0.84 -20.10
CA GLU A 111 1.21 -0.16 -20.57
C GLU A 111 1.56 -1.54 -20.01
N LEU A 112 0.58 -2.18 -19.36
CA LEU A 112 0.69 -3.57 -18.91
C LEU A 112 0.52 -4.48 -20.12
N LYS A 113 1.55 -5.25 -20.46
CA LYS A 113 1.53 -6.21 -21.56
C LYS A 113 1.42 -7.63 -21.04
N TRP A 114 0.48 -8.38 -21.59
CA TRP A 114 0.32 -9.80 -21.31
C TRP A 114 -0.04 -10.55 -22.60
N GLY A 115 0.95 -10.68 -23.48
CA GLY A 115 0.85 -11.38 -24.74
C GLY A 115 1.55 -12.73 -24.73
N GLU A 116 1.72 -13.30 -25.92
CA GLU A 116 2.38 -14.58 -26.10
C GLU A 116 3.82 -14.60 -25.56
N ALA A 117 4.56 -13.50 -25.73
CA ALA A 117 5.94 -13.38 -25.26
C ALA A 117 6.01 -13.51 -23.72
N GLU A 118 5.15 -12.79 -23.00
CA GLU A 118 5.10 -12.84 -21.54
C GLU A 118 4.66 -14.23 -21.05
N ILE A 119 3.62 -14.81 -21.65
CA ILE A 119 3.13 -16.16 -21.34
C ILE A 119 4.24 -17.21 -21.53
N ARG A 120 5.01 -17.12 -22.61
CA ARG A 120 6.13 -18.04 -22.87
C ARG A 120 7.27 -17.81 -21.89
N SER A 121 7.56 -16.56 -21.54
CA SER A 121 8.62 -16.22 -20.58
C SER A 121 8.30 -16.69 -19.16
N SER A 122 7.03 -16.68 -18.76
CA SER A 122 6.58 -17.13 -17.44
C SER A 122 6.30 -18.63 -17.38
N ARG A 123 6.50 -19.38 -18.47
CA ARG A 123 6.19 -20.81 -18.53
C ARG A 123 7.33 -21.61 -17.91
N GLU A 124 7.03 -22.23 -16.78
CA GLU A 124 7.90 -23.22 -16.14
C GLU A 124 7.33 -24.62 -16.32
N VAL A 125 8.20 -25.60 -16.63
CA VAL A 125 7.83 -27.01 -16.79
C VAL A 125 8.66 -27.84 -15.82
N SER A 126 8.15 -28.04 -14.60
CA SER A 126 8.84 -28.80 -13.56
C SER A 126 8.95 -30.29 -13.88
N HIS A 127 7.94 -30.84 -14.57
CA HIS A 127 7.86 -32.25 -14.96
C HIS A 127 7.53 -32.34 -16.46
N PRO A 128 8.51 -32.63 -17.31
CA PRO A 128 8.29 -32.85 -18.73
C PRO A 128 7.33 -34.02 -18.99
N GLN A 129 6.71 -34.03 -20.16
CA GLN A 129 5.84 -35.14 -20.57
C GLN A 129 6.61 -36.47 -20.49
N GLY A 130 6.03 -37.46 -19.80
CA GLY A 130 6.62 -38.78 -19.61
C GLY A 130 7.65 -38.87 -18.47
N SER A 131 7.90 -37.80 -17.70
CA SER A 131 8.81 -37.86 -16.56
C SER A 131 8.17 -38.42 -15.28
N LEU A 132 6.85 -38.61 -15.26
CA LEU A 132 6.09 -39.08 -14.11
C LEU A 132 5.55 -40.50 -14.38
N PRO A 133 5.29 -41.30 -13.32
CA PRO A 133 4.66 -42.62 -13.45
C PRO A 133 3.26 -42.54 -14.06
N ASP A 134 2.82 -43.63 -14.70
CA ASP A 134 1.48 -43.76 -15.30
C ASP A 134 0.37 -44.04 -14.26
N GLU A 135 0.74 -44.38 -13.03
CA GLU A 135 -0.17 -44.70 -11.91
C GLU A 135 0.13 -43.82 -10.69
N PRO A 136 -0.87 -43.52 -9.83
CA PRO A 136 -0.66 -42.79 -8.58
C PRO A 136 0.32 -43.49 -7.64
N VAL A 137 1.14 -42.70 -6.95
CA VAL A 137 2.11 -43.20 -5.94
C VAL A 137 1.54 -43.26 -4.51
N PHE A 138 0.23 -43.06 -4.36
CA PHE A 138 -0.51 -43.10 -3.10
C PHE A 138 -1.83 -43.86 -3.28
N GLU A 139 -2.37 -44.39 -2.19
CA GLU A 139 -3.64 -45.12 -2.20
C GLU A 139 -4.74 -44.27 -1.55
N ALA A 140 -5.60 -43.68 -2.37
CA ALA A 140 -6.82 -42.98 -1.96
C ALA A 140 -7.82 -42.94 -3.13
N ASP A 141 -9.10 -42.72 -2.86
CA ASP A 141 -10.09 -42.46 -3.90
C ASP A 141 -9.80 -41.10 -4.56
N LEU A 142 -9.41 -41.12 -5.84
CA LEU A 142 -9.11 -39.90 -6.62
C LEU A 142 -10.30 -38.96 -6.75
N MET A 143 -11.53 -39.48 -6.61
CA MET A 143 -12.76 -38.68 -6.64
C MET A 143 -13.12 -38.09 -5.27
N ASN A 144 -12.39 -38.47 -4.22
CA ASN A 144 -12.58 -37.98 -2.86
C ASN A 144 -11.26 -37.44 -2.28
N LEU A 145 -10.62 -36.51 -2.99
CA LEU A 145 -9.43 -35.81 -2.52
C LEU A 145 -9.76 -34.37 -2.16
N PHE A 146 -9.09 -33.85 -1.12
CA PHE A 146 -9.20 -32.44 -0.72
C PHE A 146 -7.86 -31.74 -0.90
N LEU A 147 -7.89 -30.55 -1.50
CA LEU A 147 -6.76 -29.62 -1.51
C LEU A 147 -7.03 -28.50 -0.51
N VAL A 148 -6.20 -28.42 0.53
CA VAL A 148 -6.24 -27.36 1.53
C VAL A 148 -5.17 -26.33 1.19
N VAL A 149 -5.61 -25.09 0.94
CA VAL A 149 -4.71 -23.98 0.63
C VAL A 149 -4.33 -23.25 1.92
N GLU A 150 -3.04 -23.26 2.22
CA GLU A 150 -2.45 -22.65 3.41
C GLU A 150 -1.83 -21.29 3.02
N ILE A 151 -2.66 -20.25 3.05
CA ILE A 151 -2.26 -18.89 2.60
C ILE A 151 -1.14 -18.30 3.47
N GLY A 152 -1.06 -18.70 4.75
CA GLY A 152 -0.12 -18.13 5.71
C GLY A 152 1.35 -18.43 5.42
N ASP A 153 1.65 -19.55 4.77
CA ASP A 153 3.03 -19.94 4.43
C ASP A 153 3.17 -20.51 3.01
N HIS A 154 2.20 -20.21 2.13
CA HIS A 154 2.24 -20.53 0.69
C HIS A 154 2.38 -22.03 0.38
N HIS A 155 1.58 -22.87 1.04
CA HIS A 155 1.54 -24.30 0.78
C HIS A 155 0.14 -24.78 0.36
N VAL A 156 0.13 -25.94 -0.28
CA VAL A 156 -1.07 -26.75 -0.49
C VAL A 156 -0.84 -28.11 0.13
N THR A 157 -1.81 -28.57 0.91
CA THR A 157 -1.84 -29.92 1.44
C THR A 157 -2.94 -30.72 0.73
N LEU A 158 -2.55 -31.85 0.13
CA LEU A 158 -3.45 -32.86 -0.39
C LEU A 158 -3.83 -33.82 0.74
N LEU A 159 -5.14 -34.00 0.97
CA LEU A 159 -5.69 -34.92 1.96
C LEU A 159 -6.47 -36.07 1.30
N ASP A 160 -6.41 -37.24 1.91
CA ASP A 160 -7.36 -38.35 1.70
C ASP A 160 -8.72 -37.92 2.27
N GLY A 161 -9.77 -37.93 1.46
CA GLY A 161 -11.10 -37.46 1.87
C GLY A 161 -11.89 -38.44 2.74
N ASP A 162 -11.52 -39.71 2.80
CA ASP A 162 -12.18 -40.69 3.68
C ASP A 162 -11.62 -40.59 5.10
N LYS A 163 -10.30 -40.39 5.21
CA LYS A 163 -9.58 -40.38 6.50
C LYS A 163 -9.29 -38.97 7.01
N MET A 164 -9.34 -37.96 6.13
CA MET A 164 -8.88 -36.59 6.40
C MET A 164 -7.40 -36.53 6.82
N GLU A 165 -6.57 -37.43 6.30
CA GLU A 165 -5.14 -37.53 6.58
C GLU A 165 -4.30 -36.91 5.45
N PRO A 166 -3.16 -36.23 5.75
CA PRO A 166 -2.28 -35.69 4.72
C PRO A 166 -1.58 -36.74 3.88
N ILE A 167 -1.74 -36.64 2.56
CA ILE A 167 -0.99 -37.43 1.56
C ILE A 167 0.31 -36.71 1.20
N HIS A 168 0.24 -35.42 0.89
CA HIS A 168 1.40 -34.63 0.51
C HIS A 168 1.18 -33.14 0.78
N ARG A 169 2.24 -32.44 1.20
CA ARG A 169 2.25 -30.98 1.38
C ARG A 169 3.37 -30.40 0.55
N PHE A 170 3.04 -29.43 -0.31
CA PHE A 170 3.98 -28.84 -1.25
C PHE A 170 3.79 -27.32 -1.36
N PRO A 171 4.84 -26.56 -1.70
CA PRO A 171 4.73 -25.11 -1.87
C PRO A 171 3.82 -24.78 -3.06
N SER A 172 2.92 -23.81 -2.90
CA SER A 172 2.01 -23.36 -3.97
C SER A 172 2.72 -22.49 -5.01
N ARG A 173 3.84 -21.88 -4.61
CA ARG A 173 4.89 -21.12 -5.31
C ARG A 173 5.45 -20.05 -4.38
#